data_AF-A0A7R9SHS8-F1
#
_entry.id   AF-A0A7R9SHS8-F1
#
_cell.length_a   1.000
_cell.length_b   1.000
_cell.length_c   1.000
_cell.angle_alpha   90.00
_cell.angle_beta   90.00
_cell.angle_gamma   90.00
#
_symmetry.space_group_name_H-M   'P 1'
#
loop_
_entity.id
_entity.type
_entity.pdbx_description
1 polymer ?
#
loop_
_entity_poly.entity_id
_entity_poly.type
_entity_poly.pdbx_seq_one_letter_code
_entity_poly.pdbx_strand_id
1 'polypeptide(L)'
;DLNISYDPHFGFTIKRLNFSTTFECNFYWQGKVVTLEHFVMIELYIPLKKPYITSSDAILGEKFILKCSMTYSLERRTELEWESPNPHFRDAVKTGRILIFDPNISFELETLEFIIYINIVVQDVQQEDEGTYTCHATKGRSQSLSSKFIRVKDSG
;
A
#
# COMPACT_ATOMS: atom_id res chain seq x y z
N ASP A 1 13.68 -27.79 16.84
CA ASP A 1 12.53 -28.71 16.82
C ASP A 1 11.22 -27.95 16.92
N LEU A 2 10.31 -28.19 15.97
CA LEU A 2 8.95 -27.67 16.02
C LEU A 2 8.20 -28.45 17.11
N ASN A 3 7.59 -27.76 18.07
CA ASN A 3 6.74 -28.39 19.08
C ASN A 3 5.34 -28.61 18.47
N ILE A 4 5.13 -29.81 17.92
CA ILE A 4 3.94 -30.22 17.18
C ILE A 4 3.14 -31.22 18.03
N SER A 5 1.83 -31.00 18.17
CA SER A 5 0.88 -31.95 18.76
C SER A 5 -0.25 -32.23 17.77
N TYR A 6 -0.91 -33.38 17.87
CA TYR A 6 -2.03 -33.77 17.01
C TYR A 6 -3.25 -34.14 17.84
N ASP A 7 -4.42 -33.65 17.43
CA ASP A 7 -5.73 -34.05 17.95
C ASP A 7 -6.63 -34.44 16.76
N PRO A 8 -7.32 -35.58 16.77
CA PRO A 8 -8.12 -36.03 15.63
C PRO A 8 -9.36 -35.14 15.32
N HIS A 9 -9.81 -34.30 16.26
CA HIS A 9 -10.91 -33.36 16.05
C HIS A 9 -10.43 -31.98 15.56
N PHE A 10 -9.19 -31.59 15.89
CA PHE A 10 -8.64 -30.26 15.59
C PHE A 10 -7.47 -30.25 14.58
N GLY A 11 -6.81 -31.39 14.37
CA GLY A 11 -5.64 -31.55 13.52
C GLY A 11 -4.31 -31.30 14.24
N PHE A 12 -3.30 -30.89 13.46
CA PHE A 12 -1.96 -30.57 13.98
C PHE A 12 -1.91 -29.15 14.56
N THR A 13 -1.37 -29.03 15.77
CA THR A 13 -1.09 -27.75 16.44
C THR A 13 0.41 -27.55 16.53
N ILE A 14 0.90 -26.40 16.05
CA ILE A 14 2.31 -26.01 16.11
C ILE A 14 2.41 -24.80 17.05
N LYS A 15 3.08 -24.96 18.21
CA LYS A 15 3.09 -23.90 19.25
C LYS A 15 3.79 -22.61 18.82
N ARG A 16 4.80 -22.71 17.95
CA ARG A 16 5.55 -21.56 17.45
C ARG A 16 6.08 -21.85 16.06
N LEU A 17 5.74 -20.98 15.12
CA LEU A 17 6.25 -21.00 13.77
C LEU A 17 6.88 -19.63 13.49
N ASN A 18 8.10 -19.60 12.96
CA ASN A 18 8.87 -18.37 12.71
C ASN A 18 9.30 -18.24 11.23
N PHE A 19 8.87 -19.16 10.36
CA PHE A 19 9.20 -19.19 8.95
C PHE A 19 8.00 -19.65 8.13
N SER A 20 7.90 -19.16 6.90
CA SER A 20 6.91 -19.63 5.93
C SER A 20 7.38 -20.93 5.30
N THR A 21 6.52 -21.94 5.21
CA THR A 21 6.87 -23.23 4.59
C THR A 21 5.62 -24.01 4.19
N THR A 22 5.82 -25.07 3.42
CA THR A 22 4.80 -26.08 3.14
C THR A 22 4.89 -27.19 4.19
N PHE A 23 3.75 -27.52 4.79
CA PHE A 23 3.58 -28.69 5.64
C PHE A 23 2.92 -29.82 4.86
N GLU A 24 3.45 -31.02 5.02
CA GLU A 24 2.89 -32.24 4.44
C GLU A 24 2.27 -33.08 5.56
N CYS A 25 0.96 -33.32 5.46
CA CYS A 25 0.24 -34.23 6.35
C CYS A 25 0.07 -35.58 5.65
N ASN A 26 0.78 -36.60 6.14
CA ASN A 26 0.71 -37.95 5.61
C ASN A 26 -0.21 -38.83 6.46
N PHE A 27 -1.18 -39.47 5.82
CA PHE A 27 -2.08 -40.44 6.45
C PHE A 27 -1.98 -41.80 5.76
N TYR A 28 -1.83 -42.85 6.56
CA TYR A 28 -1.68 -44.23 6.10
C TYR A 28 -2.97 -45.00 6.37
N TRP A 29 -3.58 -45.54 5.32
CA TRP A 29 -4.80 -46.33 5.43
C TRP A 29 -4.82 -47.47 4.43
N GLN A 30 -4.96 -48.70 4.94
CA GLN A 30 -5.06 -49.92 4.12
C GLN A 30 -3.94 -50.05 3.07
N GLY A 31 -2.70 -49.74 3.46
CA GLY A 31 -1.53 -49.81 2.58
C GLY A 31 -1.42 -48.67 1.56
N LYS A 32 -2.36 -47.72 1.55
CA LYS A 32 -2.30 -46.49 0.77
C LYS A 32 -1.84 -45.32 1.64
N VAL A 33 -1.03 -44.45 1.06
CA VAL A 33 -0.63 -43.18 1.66
C VAL A 33 -1.40 -42.06 0.97
N VAL A 34 -2.00 -41.19 1.77
CA VAL A 34 -2.60 -39.94 1.30
C VAL A 34 -1.79 -38.80 1.88
N THR A 35 -1.28 -37.93 1.01
CA THR A 35 -0.52 -36.74 1.38
C THR A 35 -1.36 -35.49 1.13
N LEU A 36 -1.48 -34.63 2.14
CA LEU A 36 -2.09 -33.32 2.03
C LEU A 36 -1.02 -32.26 2.23
N GLU A 37 -0.90 -31.33 1.28
CA GLU A 37 0.03 -30.22 1.35
C GLU A 37 -0.70 -28.95 1.82
N HIS A 38 -0.09 -28.22 2.75
CA HIS A 38 -0.61 -26.94 3.19
C HIS A 38 0.52 -25.91 3.35
N PHE A 39 0.49 -24.84 2.57
CA PHE A 39 1.45 -23.75 2.69
C PHE A 39 1.04 -22.76 3.77
N VAL A 40 1.89 -22.60 4.78
CA VAL A 40 1.71 -21.60 5.83
C VAL A 40 2.63 -20.42 5.53
N MET A 41 2.03 -19.26 5.24
CA MET A 41 2.74 -18.00 5.10
C MET A 41 2.72 -17.24 6.43
N ILE A 42 3.90 -16.95 6.97
CA ILE A 42 4.04 -15.97 8.06
C ILE A 42 4.29 -14.60 7.43
N GLU A 43 3.41 -13.67 7.77
CA GLU A 43 3.57 -12.26 7.43
C GLU A 43 4.15 -11.53 8.63
N LEU A 44 5.39 -11.06 8.51
CA LEU A 44 5.95 -10.14 9.49
C LEU A 44 5.23 -8.79 9.36
N TYR A 45 4.64 -8.32 10.45
CA TYR A 45 4.12 -6.97 10.53
C TYR A 45 5.30 -6.01 10.67
N ILE A 46 5.58 -5.27 9.59
CA ILE A 46 6.59 -4.22 9.58
C ILE A 46 5.85 -2.88 9.48
N PRO A 47 5.89 -2.03 10.51
CA PRO A 47 5.22 -0.73 10.46
C PRO A 47 5.74 0.09 9.28
N LEU A 48 4.82 0.67 8.52
CA LEU A 48 5.18 1.60 7.45
C LEU A 48 5.49 2.98 8.04
N LYS A 49 6.49 3.66 7.48
CA LYS A 49 6.71 5.08 7.75
C LYS A 49 5.49 5.88 7.26
N LYS A 50 5.31 7.10 7.78
CA LYS A 50 4.25 7.99 7.28
C LYS A 50 4.63 8.52 5.90
N PRO A 51 3.70 8.50 4.92
CA PRO A 51 3.93 9.17 3.65
C PRO A 51 4.11 10.68 3.84
N TYR A 52 4.94 11.27 3.00
CA TYR A 52 5.21 12.69 2.97
C TYR A 52 4.47 13.34 1.79
N ILE A 53 3.70 14.40 2.06
CA ILE A 53 2.89 15.08 1.05
C ILE A 53 3.44 16.48 0.81
N THR A 54 3.75 16.78 -0.46
CA THR A 54 4.07 18.13 -0.93
C THR A 54 3.07 18.58 -1.98
N SER A 55 2.85 19.89 -2.07
CA SER A 55 1.92 20.46 -3.03
C SER A 55 2.44 21.79 -3.56
N SER A 56 2.08 22.13 -4.80
CA SER A 56 2.11 23.52 -5.26
C SER A 56 0.96 24.31 -4.65
N ASP A 57 0.90 25.61 -4.94
CA ASP A 57 -0.33 26.38 -4.77
C ASP A 57 -1.42 25.85 -5.70
N ALA A 58 -2.67 25.89 -5.23
CA ALA A 58 -3.86 25.57 -6.00
C ALA A 58 -4.59 26.88 -6.30
N ILE A 59 -4.51 27.34 -7.54
CA ILE A 59 -5.09 28.60 -8.01
C ILE A 59 -6.14 28.24 -9.07
N LEU A 60 -7.34 28.82 -8.98
CA LEU A 60 -8.42 28.56 -9.93
C LEU A 60 -7.96 28.73 -11.38
N GLY A 61 -8.31 27.76 -12.23
CA GLY A 61 -7.94 27.76 -13.65
C GLY A 61 -6.48 27.40 -13.94
N GLU A 62 -5.63 27.28 -12.91
CA GLU A 62 -4.21 26.96 -13.07
C GLU A 62 -3.93 25.47 -12.81
N LYS A 63 -2.67 25.10 -13.07
CA LYS A 63 -2.15 23.77 -12.80
C LYS A 63 -1.75 23.62 -11.34
N PHE A 64 -2.24 22.56 -10.70
CA PHE A 64 -1.89 22.16 -9.35
C PHE A 64 -1.21 20.78 -9.34
N ILE A 65 -0.15 20.64 -8.54
CA ILE A 65 0.61 19.39 -8.40
C ILE A 65 0.61 18.97 -6.93
N LEU A 66 0.22 17.72 -6.69
CA LEU A 66 0.28 17.07 -5.38
C LEU A 66 1.17 15.83 -5.49
N LYS A 67 2.18 15.72 -4.62
CA LYS A 67 3.11 14.60 -4.61
C LYS A 67 3.06 13.90 -3.26
N CYS A 68 2.95 12.58 -3.28
CA CYS A 68 3.11 11.74 -2.11
C CYS A 68 4.35 10.88 -2.30
N SER A 69 5.22 10.84 -1.30
CA SER A 69 6.39 9.96 -1.29
C SER A 69 6.52 9.21 0.03
N MET A 70 7.17 8.05 -0.01
CA MET A 70 7.47 7.29 1.20
C MET A 70 8.78 6.51 1.02
N THR A 71 9.59 6.44 2.07
CA THR A 71 10.74 5.53 2.09
C THR A 71 10.31 4.13 2.53
N TYR A 72 10.80 3.09 1.86
CA TYR A 72 10.40 1.71 2.12
C TYR A 72 11.57 0.71 1.96
N SER A 73 11.47 -0.44 2.63
CA SER A 73 12.40 -1.56 2.50
C SER A 73 11.90 -2.62 1.51
N LEU A 74 12.81 -3.18 0.70
CA LEU A 74 12.57 -4.04 -0.47
C LEU A 74 11.85 -5.37 -0.21
N GLU A 75 11.54 -5.71 1.04
CA GLU A 75 11.06 -7.05 1.38
C GLU A 75 9.69 -7.40 0.76
N ARG A 76 8.86 -6.40 0.42
CA ARG A 76 7.64 -6.53 -0.42
C ARG A 76 7.30 -5.20 -1.09
N ARG A 77 6.59 -5.26 -2.23
CA ARG A 77 6.07 -4.06 -2.92
C ARG A 77 5.13 -3.30 -1.98
N THR A 78 5.40 -2.02 -1.81
CA THR A 78 4.46 -1.08 -1.18
C THR A 78 3.61 -0.48 -2.28
N GLU A 79 2.33 -0.30 -2.03
CA GLU A 79 1.40 0.40 -2.92
C GLU A 79 1.06 1.76 -2.31
N LEU A 80 0.97 2.79 -3.16
CA LEU A 80 0.52 4.11 -2.78
C LEU A 80 -0.76 4.45 -3.54
N GLU A 81 -1.74 5.00 -2.84
CA GLU A 81 -3.02 5.41 -3.42
C GLU A 81 -3.44 6.78 -2.89
N TRP A 82 -4.18 7.52 -3.72
CA TRP A 82 -4.76 8.80 -3.34
C TRP A 82 -6.25 8.67 -3.09
N GLU A 83 -6.69 9.28 -2.00
CA GLU A 83 -8.08 9.64 -1.74
C GLU A 83 -8.22 11.15 -1.92
N SER A 84 -9.19 11.55 -2.75
CA SER A 84 -9.44 12.95 -3.13
C SER A 84 -10.73 13.46 -2.48
N PRO A 85 -10.79 14.75 -2.10
CA PRO A 85 -12.03 15.37 -1.62
C PRO A 85 -13.05 15.61 -2.75
N ASN A 86 -12.61 15.60 -4.01
CA ASN A 86 -13.47 15.88 -5.16
C ASN A 86 -14.40 14.68 -5.43
N PRO A 87 -15.74 14.84 -5.34
CA PRO A 87 -16.69 13.75 -5.60
C PRO A 87 -16.69 13.26 -7.05
N HIS A 88 -16.23 14.10 -7.98
CA HIS A 88 -16.10 13.83 -9.42
C HIS A 88 -14.67 13.47 -9.83
N PHE A 89 -13.77 13.16 -8.88
CA PHE A 89 -12.37 12.86 -9.15
C PHE A 89 -12.18 11.80 -10.25
N ARG A 90 -12.96 10.72 -10.23
CA ARG A 90 -12.87 9.64 -11.24
C ARG A 90 -13.25 10.11 -12.64
N ASP A 91 -14.24 10.98 -12.76
CA ASP A 91 -14.65 11.52 -14.05
C ASP A 91 -13.64 12.55 -14.55
N ALA A 92 -13.09 13.37 -13.66
CA ALA A 92 -11.99 14.29 -13.97
C ALA A 92 -10.70 13.56 -14.42
N VAL A 93 -10.45 12.35 -13.90
CA VAL A 93 -9.36 11.49 -14.39
C VAL A 93 -9.65 10.99 -15.81
N LYS A 94 -10.88 10.52 -16.09
CA LYS A 94 -11.26 10.04 -17.44
C LYS A 94 -11.19 11.13 -18.50
N THR A 95 -11.53 12.37 -18.16
CA THR A 95 -11.46 13.51 -19.10
C THR A 95 -10.03 14.01 -19.28
N GLY A 96 -9.07 13.55 -18.46
CA GLY A 96 -7.69 14.00 -18.47
C GLY A 96 -7.47 15.35 -17.78
N ARG A 97 -8.50 15.92 -17.13
CA ARG A 97 -8.35 17.11 -16.27
C ARG A 97 -7.42 16.82 -15.09
N ILE A 98 -7.53 15.62 -14.54
CA ILE A 98 -6.66 15.10 -13.48
C ILE A 98 -5.82 13.96 -14.05
N LEU A 99 -4.50 14.08 -13.92
CA LEU A 99 -3.55 13.03 -14.29
C LEU A 99 -2.99 12.41 -13.02
N ILE A 100 -3.05 11.09 -12.93
CA ILE A 100 -2.38 10.31 -11.89
C ILE A 100 -1.15 9.67 -12.53
N PHE A 101 0.02 9.95 -11.96
CA PHE A 101 1.25 9.31 -12.39
C PHE A 101 1.52 8.14 -11.46
N ASP A 102 1.49 6.94 -12.06
CA ASP A 102 1.71 5.67 -11.36
C ASP A 102 2.96 5.68 -10.49
N PRO A 103 2.96 4.86 -9.42
CA PRO A 103 4.05 4.85 -8.48
C PRO A 103 5.38 4.48 -9.13
N ASN A 104 6.30 5.43 -9.14
CA ASN A 104 7.67 5.23 -9.57
C ASN A 104 8.55 4.98 -8.34
N ILE A 105 9.63 4.23 -8.55
CA ILE A 105 10.61 3.88 -7.52
C ILE A 105 11.94 4.54 -7.86
N SER A 106 12.53 5.21 -6.87
CA SER A 106 13.91 5.70 -6.93
C SER A 106 14.71 5.15 -5.75
N PHE A 107 16.03 5.09 -5.90
CA PHE A 107 16.94 4.71 -4.83
C PHE A 107 17.76 5.93 -4.41
N GLU A 108 17.74 6.24 -3.11
CA GLU A 108 18.50 7.35 -2.54
C GLU A 108 19.85 6.84 -2.04
N LEU A 109 20.94 7.26 -2.71
CA LEU A 109 22.29 6.74 -2.44
C LEU A 109 22.82 7.17 -1.07
N GLU A 110 22.46 8.35 -0.59
CA GLU A 110 22.96 8.87 0.69
C GLU A 110 22.38 8.13 1.90
N THR A 111 21.10 7.78 1.84
CA THR A 111 20.37 7.10 2.93
C THR A 111 20.27 5.60 2.75
N LEU A 112 20.61 5.09 1.55
CA LEU A 112 20.42 3.69 1.13
C LEU A 112 18.96 3.25 1.25
N GLU A 113 18.00 4.17 1.07
CA GLU A 113 16.57 3.90 1.13
C GLU A 113 15.93 3.93 -0.27
N PHE A 114 14.94 3.07 -0.50
CA PHE A 114 14.08 3.18 -1.67
C PHE A 114 12.96 4.17 -1.39
N ILE A 115 12.68 5.05 -2.34
CA ILE A 115 11.58 6.00 -2.30
C ILE A 115 10.57 5.60 -3.37
N ILE A 116 9.32 5.43 -2.96
CA ILE A 116 8.18 5.28 -3.86
C ILE A 116 7.38 6.59 -3.85
N TYR A 117 6.89 7.02 -5.02
CA TYR A 117 6.10 8.25 -5.12
C TYR A 117 4.93 8.11 -6.09
N ILE A 118 3.78 8.68 -5.74
CA ILE A 118 2.58 8.79 -6.60
C ILE A 118 2.16 10.27 -6.65
N ASN A 119 1.91 10.77 -7.86
CA ASN A 119 1.63 12.20 -8.08
C ASN A 119 0.25 12.40 -8.72
N ILE A 120 -0.45 13.43 -8.28
CA ILE A 120 -1.62 13.98 -8.96
C ILE A 120 -1.23 15.31 -9.61
N VAL A 121 -1.66 15.51 -10.84
CA VAL A 121 -1.61 16.79 -11.53
C VAL A 121 -3.02 17.16 -11.96
N VAL A 122 -3.55 18.25 -11.41
CA VAL A 122 -4.80 18.86 -11.85
C VAL A 122 -4.45 19.95 -12.85
N GLN A 123 -4.89 19.82 -14.11
CA GLN A 123 -4.53 20.74 -15.19
C GLN A 123 -5.32 22.06 -15.14
N ASP A 124 -6.56 21.97 -14.68
CA ASP A 124 -7.52 23.07 -14.55
C ASP A 124 -8.20 22.93 -13.18
N VAL A 125 -7.69 23.69 -12.19
CA VAL A 125 -8.18 23.66 -10.81
C VAL A 125 -9.56 24.29 -10.71
N GLN A 126 -10.46 23.57 -10.06
CA GLN A 126 -11.83 24.00 -9.81
C GLN A 126 -12.10 24.06 -8.30
N GLN A 127 -13.15 24.77 -7.90
CA GLN A 127 -13.48 24.93 -6.47
C GLN A 127 -13.75 23.59 -5.77
N GLU A 128 -14.26 22.60 -6.51
CA GLU A 128 -14.48 21.21 -6.03
C GLU A 128 -13.19 20.42 -5.73
N ASP A 129 -12.04 20.90 -6.20
CA ASP A 129 -10.73 20.33 -5.87
C ASP A 129 -10.22 20.80 -4.49
N GLU A 130 -10.90 21.77 -3.84
CA GLU A 130 -10.59 22.15 -2.47
C GLU A 130 -10.95 21.03 -1.48
N GLY A 131 -10.04 20.75 -0.55
CA GLY A 131 -10.33 19.84 0.55
C GLY A 131 -9.12 19.04 1.02
N THR A 132 -9.40 17.99 1.80
CA THR A 132 -8.37 17.10 2.33
C THR A 132 -8.07 15.99 1.33
N TYR A 133 -6.84 15.98 0.84
CA TYR A 133 -6.29 14.84 0.10
C TYR A 133 -5.55 13.92 1.06
N THR A 134 -5.77 12.62 0.93
CA THR A 134 -5.15 11.60 1.78
C THR A 134 -4.35 10.62 0.92
N CYS A 135 -3.08 10.44 1.25
CA CYS A 135 -2.23 9.42 0.65
C CYS A 135 -2.17 8.20 1.55
N HIS A 136 -2.57 7.05 1.00
CA HIS A 136 -2.57 5.75 1.66
C HIS A 136 -1.36 4.94 1.20
N ALA A 137 -0.64 4.35 2.14
CA ALA A 137 0.43 3.39 1.88
C ALA A 137 0.07 2.04 2.47
N THR A 138 0.17 0.99 1.64
CA THR A 138 -0.20 -0.38 2.01
C THR A 138 0.96 -1.34 1.70
N LYS A 139 1.24 -2.26 2.64
CA LYS A 139 2.23 -3.34 2.49
C LYS A 139 1.75 -4.56 3.27
N GLY A 140 1.10 -5.50 2.58
CA GLY A 140 0.44 -6.63 3.24
C GLY A 140 -0.61 -6.14 4.25
N ARG A 141 -0.44 -6.48 5.52
CA ARG A 141 -1.32 -6.02 6.62
C ARG A 141 -0.94 -4.66 7.21
N SER A 142 0.19 -4.10 6.83
CA SER A 142 0.62 -2.79 7.30
C SER A 142 0.01 -1.68 6.47
N GLN A 143 -0.52 -0.67 7.16
CA GLN A 143 -1.10 0.52 6.54
C GLN A 143 -0.58 1.77 7.24
N SER A 144 -0.40 2.84 6.47
CA SER A 144 -0.02 4.16 6.97
C SER A 144 -0.61 5.22 6.06
N LEU A 145 -1.02 6.35 6.62
CA LEU A 145 -1.63 7.44 5.86
C LEU A 145 -1.07 8.80 6.26
N SER A 146 -1.17 9.73 5.34
CA SER A 146 -0.89 11.14 5.54
C SER A 146 -1.97 11.95 4.83
N SER A 147 -2.32 13.11 5.38
CA SER A 147 -3.38 13.94 4.83
C SER A 147 -2.95 15.40 4.79
N LYS A 148 -3.38 16.12 3.75
CA LYS A 148 -3.12 17.55 3.60
C LYS A 148 -4.37 18.24 3.07
N PHE A 149 -4.80 19.28 3.77
CA PHE A 149 -5.84 20.17 3.29
C PHE A 149 -5.24 21.12 2.24
N ILE A 150 -5.88 21.19 1.07
CA ILE A 150 -5.52 22.07 -0.03
C ILE A 150 -6.63 23.11 -0.14
N ARG A 151 -6.26 24.38 0.01
CA ARG A 151 -7.16 25.52 -0.18
C ARG A 151 -7.01 26.02 -1.61
N VAL A 152 -8.12 26.17 -2.33
CA VAL A 152 -8.13 26.77 -3.65
C VAL A 152 -8.19 28.29 -3.49
N LYS A 153 -7.34 29.00 -4.25
CA LYS A 153 -7.21 30.46 -4.25
C LYS A 153 -7.75 31.03 -5.56
N ASP A 154 -8.34 32.20 -5.50
CA ASP A 154 -8.64 33.00 -6.69
C ASP A 154 -7.32 33.52 -7.30
N SER A 155 -7.31 33.72 -8.62
CA SER A 155 -6.15 34.22 -9.36
C SER A 155 -5.81 35.69 -9.09
N GLY A 156 -6.72 36.44 -8.47
CA GLY A 156 -6.58 37.88 -8.25
C GLY A 156 -6.77 38.71 -9.53
#